data_AF-A0A3S0BAS4-F1
#
_entry.id   AF-A0A3S0BAS4-F1
#
_cell.length_a   1.000
_cell.length_b   1.000
_cell.length_c   1.000
_cell.angle_alpha   90.00
_cell.angle_beta   90.00
_cell.angle_gamma   90.00
#
_symmetry.space_group_name_H-M   'P 1'
#
loop_
_entity.id
_entity.type
_entity.pdbx_description
1 polymer ?
#
loop_
_entity_poly.entity_id
_entity_poly.type
_entity_poly.pdbx_seq_one_letter_code
_entity_poly.pdbx_strand_id
1 'polypeptide(L)'
;MFKFLDKQDVSYMDQILFDENGLIRVLPSADLLRLPQEHIMIWGNLNGIYTFPTKELIDWLKEKIDPKDTIEICSGNGAIGRALNVTSTD
;
A
#
# COMPACT_ATOMS: atom_id res chain seq x y z
N MET A 1 2.69 25.36 -9.89
CA MET A 1 3.92 24.90 -10.56
C MET A 1 3.81 23.39 -10.67
N PHE A 2 3.75 22.84 -11.89
CA PHE A 2 3.74 21.38 -12.08
C PHE A 2 5.17 20.86 -12.00
N LYS A 3 5.41 19.82 -11.21
CA LYS A 3 6.70 19.11 -11.16
C LYS A 3 6.55 17.83 -11.97
N PHE A 4 7.31 17.72 -13.05
CA PHE A 4 7.44 16.48 -13.79
C PHE A 4 8.48 15.62 -13.08
N LEU A 5 8.19 14.33 -12.93
CA LEU A 5 9.13 13.37 -12.36
C LEU A 5 9.95 12.79 -13.52
N ASP A 6 11.28 12.89 -13.40
CA ASP A 6 12.19 12.26 -14.36
C ASP A 6 12.08 10.74 -14.27
N LYS A 7 12.40 10.07 -15.39
CA LYS A 7 12.49 8.60 -15.40
C LYS A 7 13.65 8.18 -14.50
N GLN A 8 13.33 7.53 -13.39
CA GLN A 8 14.29 6.96 -12.45
C GLN A 8 14.13 5.44 -12.39
N ASP A 9 15.22 4.72 -12.15
CA ASP A 9 15.14 3.30 -11.86
C ASP A 9 14.65 3.11 -10.42
N VAL A 10 13.45 2.54 -10.31
CA VAL A 10 12.76 2.25 -9.04
C VAL A 10 12.49 0.76 -8.89
N SER A 11 13.08 -0.10 -9.72
CA SER A 11 12.84 -1.56 -9.70
C SER A 11 13.19 -2.22 -8.36
N TYR A 12 14.14 -1.65 -7.61
CA TYR A 12 14.51 -2.13 -6.27
C TYR A 12 13.35 -2.08 -5.27
N MET A 13 12.34 -1.25 -5.51
CA MET A 13 11.16 -1.13 -4.65
C MET A 13 10.33 -2.42 -4.63
N ASP A 14 10.38 -3.26 -5.68
CA ASP A 14 9.67 -4.54 -5.71
C ASP A 14 10.04 -5.41 -4.51
N GLN A 15 11.33 -5.46 -4.17
CA GLN A 15 11.85 -6.25 -3.04
C GLN A 15 11.40 -5.71 -1.68
N ILE A 16 11.00 -4.45 -1.62
CA ILE A 16 10.64 -3.74 -0.39
C ILE A 16 9.11 -3.72 -0.21
N LEU A 17 8.37 -3.46 -1.29
CA LEU A 17 6.93 -3.16 -1.25
C LEU A 17 6.07 -4.37 -1.58
N PHE A 18 6.58 -5.37 -2.32
CA PHE A 18 5.90 -6.64 -2.53
C PHE A 18 6.37 -7.73 -1.57
N ASP A 19 5.44 -8.56 -1.11
CA ASP A 19 5.73 -9.82 -0.44
C ASP A 19 6.16 -10.91 -1.45
N GLU A 20 6.46 -12.10 -0.94
CA GLU A 20 6.86 -13.25 -1.76
C GLU A 20 5.79 -13.71 -2.78
N ASN A 21 4.54 -13.29 -2.62
CA ASN A 21 3.44 -13.61 -3.52
C ASN A 21 3.15 -12.48 -4.53
N GLY A 22 3.98 -11.42 -4.54
CA GLY A 22 3.76 -10.26 -5.41
C GLY A 22 2.62 -9.36 -4.93
N LEU A 23 2.26 -9.41 -3.64
CA LEU A 23 1.19 -8.62 -3.06
C LEU A 23 1.74 -7.48 -2.21
N ILE A 24 1.01 -6.36 -2.14
CA ILE A 24 1.48 -5.20 -1.37
C ILE A 24 1.61 -5.54 0.12
N ARG A 25 2.79 -5.24 0.67
CA ARG A 25 3.10 -5.36 2.08
C ARG A 25 2.43 -4.29 2.91
N VAL A 26 2.07 -4.67 4.14
CA VAL A 26 1.78 -3.73 5.22
C VAL A 26 3.07 -3.43 5.97
N LEU A 27 3.59 -2.22 5.82
CA LEU A 27 4.87 -1.81 6.42
C LEU A 27 4.66 -0.83 7.58
N PRO A 28 5.56 -0.75 8.58
CA PRO A 28 5.55 0.36 9.53
C PRO A 28 5.61 1.70 8.79
N SER A 29 4.88 2.70 9.28
CA SER A 29 4.97 4.07 8.75
C SER A 29 6.42 4.59 8.73
N ALA A 30 7.21 4.25 9.75
CA ALA A 30 8.62 4.61 9.83
C ALA A 30 9.48 4.04 8.69
N ASP A 31 9.16 2.86 8.18
CA ASP A 31 9.92 2.24 7.09
C ASP A 31 9.57 2.90 5.75
N LEU A 32 8.29 3.21 5.51
CA LEU A 32 7.87 3.97 4.33
C LEU A 32 8.48 5.38 4.32
N LEU A 33 8.62 6.03 5.47
CA LEU A 33 9.22 7.36 5.58
C LEU A 33 10.73 7.38 5.32
N ARG A 34 11.42 6.24 5.47
CA ARG A 34 12.85 6.11 5.14
C ARG A 34 13.08 5.98 3.64
N LEU A 35 12.06 5.61 2.87
CA LEU A 35 12.16 5.51 1.43
C LEU A 35 12.07 6.90 0.77
N PRO A 36 12.79 7.12 -0.33
CA PRO A 36 12.62 8.33 -1.12
C PRO A 36 11.17 8.43 -1.63
N GLN A 37 10.44 9.46 -1.20
CA GLN A 37 9.02 9.62 -1.52
C GLN A 37 8.78 9.73 -3.04
N GLU A 38 9.71 10.35 -3.77
CA GLU A 38 9.66 10.40 -5.23
C GLU A 38 9.71 9.00 -5.86
N HIS A 39 10.52 8.10 -5.32
CA HIS A 39 10.59 6.74 -5.83
C HIS A 39 9.31 5.96 -5.53
N ILE A 40 8.70 6.14 -4.35
CA ILE A 40 7.38 5.55 -4.04
C ILE A 40 6.33 6.03 -5.05
N MET A 41 6.29 7.33 -5.35
CA MET A 41 5.34 7.90 -6.30
C MET A 41 5.55 7.37 -7.73
N ILE A 42 6.79 7.36 -8.21
CA ILE A 42 7.13 6.83 -9.55
C ILE A 42 6.77 5.35 -9.61
N TRP A 43 7.18 4.56 -8.62
CA TRP A 43 6.93 3.14 -8.57
C TRP A 43 5.43 2.81 -8.48
N GLY A 44 4.70 3.53 -7.64
CA GLY A 44 3.25 3.38 -7.50
C GLY A 44 2.53 3.67 -8.81
N ASN A 45 2.91 4.74 -9.51
CA ASN A 45 2.32 5.06 -10.81
C ASN A 45 2.62 4.00 -11.87
N LEU A 46 3.85 3.48 -11.93
CA LEU A 46 4.24 2.43 -12.87
C LEU A 46 3.48 1.11 -12.63
N ASN A 47 3.13 0.81 -11.38
CA ASN A 47 2.46 -0.44 -10.99
C ASN A 47 0.94 -0.27 -10.73
N GLY A 48 0.38 0.92 -10.93
CA GLY A 48 -1.03 1.20 -10.63
C GLY A 48 -1.40 1.11 -9.15
N ILE A 49 -0.45 1.35 -8.25
CA ILE A 49 -0.61 1.27 -6.80
C ILE A 49 -0.61 2.67 -6.20
N TYR A 50 -1.70 2.99 -5.51
CA TYR A 50 -1.92 4.31 -4.90
C TYR A 50 -2.16 4.25 -3.38
N THR A 51 -2.16 3.04 -2.81
CA THR A 51 -2.36 2.79 -1.38
C THR A 51 -1.21 1.98 -0.82
N PHE A 52 -0.52 2.53 0.18
CA PHE A 52 0.58 1.90 0.89
C PHE A 52 0.19 1.73 2.36
N PRO A 53 -0.49 0.63 2.74
CA PRO A 53 -1.06 0.49 4.07
C PRO A 53 0.02 0.36 5.14
N THR A 54 -0.17 1.06 6.25
CA THR A 54 0.75 0.99 7.38
C THR A 54 0.27 0.01 8.44
N LYS A 55 1.20 -0.59 9.20
CA LYS A 55 0.84 -1.46 10.34
C LYS A 55 -0.04 -0.73 11.35
N GLU A 56 0.30 0.53 11.63
CA GLU A 56 -0.41 1.39 12.56
C GLU A 56 -1.86 1.63 12.12
N LEU A 57 -2.09 1.82 10.81
CA LEU A 57 -3.44 1.94 10.27
C LEU A 57 -4.22 0.63 10.41
N ILE A 58 -3.61 -0.51 10.07
CA ILE A 58 -4.24 -1.81 10.19
C ILE A 58 -4.59 -2.12 11.65
N ASP A 59 -3.68 -1.86 12.58
CA ASP A 59 -3.91 -2.10 14.01
C ASP A 59 -5.01 -1.18 14.56
N TRP A 60 -5.03 0.09 14.17
CA TRP A 60 -6.11 1.00 14.53
C TRP A 60 -7.46 0.52 13.97
N LEU A 61 -7.52 0.09 12.70
CA LEU A 61 -8.77 -0.38 12.08
C LEU A 61 -9.31 -1.65 12.74
N LYS A 62 -8.45 -2.60 13.14
CA LYS A 62 -8.86 -3.82 13.85
C LYS A 62 -9.66 -3.53 15.11
N GLU A 63 -9.41 -2.40 15.77
CA GLU A 63 -10.17 -1.97 16.96
C GLU A 63 -11.49 -1.27 16.64
N LYS A 64 -11.74 -0.91 15.38
CA LYS A 64 -12.90 -0.10 14.95
C LYS A 64 -13.95 -0.88 14.17
N ILE A 65 -13.60 -2.03 13.61
CA ILE A 65 -14.47 -2.75 12.68
C ILE A 65 -14.68 -4.22 13.09
N ASP A 66 -15.82 -4.80 12.70
CA ASP A 66 -16.02 -6.25 12.71
C ASP A 66 -15.77 -6.79 11.28
N PRO A 67 -14.78 -7.67 11.07
CA PRO A 67 -14.49 -8.22 9.76
C PRO A 67 -15.65 -8.93 9.06
N LYS A 68 -16.63 -9.43 9.82
CA LYS A 68 -17.79 -10.16 9.25
C LYS A 68 -18.89 -9.26 8.72
N ASP A 69 -18.92 -8.00 9.15
CA ASP A 69 -19.95 -7.01 8.80
C ASP A 69 -19.33 -5.75 8.16
N THR A 70 -18.12 -5.90 7.60
CA THR A 70 -17.38 -4.80 6.97
C THR A 70 -16.97 -5.17 5.54
N ILE A 71 -17.07 -4.19 4.64
CA ILE A 71 -16.54 -4.28 3.27
C ILE A 71 -15.58 -3.12 3.00
N GLU A 72 -14.42 -3.41 2.42
CA GLU A 72 -13.54 -2.39 1.83
C GLU A 72 -14.03 -2.03 0.43
N ILE A 73 -14.32 -0.75 0.19
CA ILE A 73 -14.71 -0.21 -1.12
C ILE A 73 -13.51 0.52 -1.73
N CYS A 74 -13.36 0.44 -3.05
CA CYS A 74 -12.22 0.99 -3.80
C CYS A 74 -10.89 0.36 -3.35
N SER A 75 -10.92 -0.96 -3.13
CA SER A 75 -9.83 -1.72 -2.52
C SER A 75 -8.56 -1.84 -3.38
N GLY A 76 -8.66 -1.60 -4.69
CA GLY A 76 -7.52 -1.67 -5.61
C GLY A 76 -6.84 -3.05 -5.56
N ASN A 77 -5.60 -3.11 -5.03
CA ASN A 77 -4.88 -4.37 -4.85
C ASN A 77 -5.36 -5.19 -3.62
N GLY A 78 -6.37 -4.73 -2.88
CA GLY A 78 -6.96 -5.43 -1.73
C GLY A 78 -6.02 -5.57 -0.54
N ALA A 79 -5.04 -4.67 -0.40
CA ALA A 79 -3.97 -4.81 0.60
C ALA A 79 -4.50 -4.65 2.04
N ILE A 80 -5.40 -3.69 2.27
CA ILE A 80 -6.04 -3.49 3.58
C ILE A 80 -7.03 -4.62 3.86
N GLY A 81 -7.89 -4.93 2.88
CA GLY A 81 -8.87 -6.01 2.95
C GLY A 81 -8.27 -7.35 3.36
N ARG A 82 -7.18 -7.74 2.67
CA ARG A 82 -6.39 -8.93 2.99
C ARG A 82 -5.79 -8.88 4.40
N ALA A 83 -5.27 -7.73 4.83
CA ALA A 83 -4.66 -7.58 6.15
C ALA A 83 -5.68 -7.63 7.31
N LEU A 84 -6.92 -7.21 7.06
CA LEU A 84 -8.01 -7.21 8.04
C LEU A 84 -8.93 -8.43 7.93
N ASN A 85 -8.73 -9.28 6.91
CA ASN A 85 -9.61 -10.40 6.58
C ASN A 85 -11.08 -9.96 6.37
N VAL A 86 -11.28 -8.87 5.61
CA VAL A 86 -12.61 -8.34 5.26
C VAL A 86 -12.91 -8.53 3.77
N THR A 87 -14.20 -8.62 3.43
CA THR A 87 -14.64 -8.60 2.03
C THR A 87 -14.22 -7.28 1.39
N SER A 88 -13.87 -7.30 0.10
CA SER A 88 -13.35 -6.14 -0.63
C SER A 88 -13.91 -6.07 -2.04
N THR A 89 -14.13 -4.87 -2.55
CA THR A 89 -14.54 -4.59 -3.95
C THR A 89 -13.76 -3.41 -4.50
N ASP A 90 -13.52 -3.38 -5.81
CA ASP A 90 -12.95 -2.24 -6.53
C ASP A 90 -14.02 -1.27 -7.06
#